data_AF-A0A1V6G7B4-F1
#
_entry.id   AF-A0A1V6G7B4-F1
#
_cell.length_a   1.000
_cell.length_b   1.000
_cell.length_c   1.000
_cell.angle_alpha   90.00
_cell.angle_beta   90.00
_cell.angle_gamma   90.00
#
_symmetry.space_group_name_H-M   'P 1'
#
loop_
_entity.id
_entity.type
_entity.pdbx_description
1 polymer ?
#
loop_
_entity_poly.entity_id
_entity_poly.type
_entity_poly.pdbx_seq_one_letter_code
_entity_poly.pdbx_strand_id
1 'polypeptide(L)'
;MYLGKIVEIGPLREVFGNPVHPYTRTLLDAVPVPDPKFRRTHPMPKGEIPSPINPPPGCSFHPRCAFARPSCSDHTPELADVGNEHRVACPVMTG
;
A
#
# COMPACT_ATOMS: atom_id res chain seq x y z
N MET A 1 3.25 -5.56 -5.45
CA MET A 1 4.43 -6.02 -4.68
C MET A 1 5.26 -4.82 -4.24
N TYR A 2 5.89 -4.87 -3.06
CA TYR A 2 6.83 -3.87 -2.57
C TYR A 2 7.98 -4.56 -1.82
N LEU A 3 9.24 -4.24 -2.14
CA LEU A 3 10.46 -4.86 -1.57
C LEU A 3 10.38 -6.41 -1.48
N GLY A 4 9.94 -7.05 -2.56
CA GLY A 4 9.85 -8.52 -2.65
C GLY A 4 8.65 -9.15 -1.91
N LYS A 5 7.73 -8.36 -1.35
CA LYS A 5 6.53 -8.84 -0.66
C LYS A 5 5.25 -8.51 -1.43
N ILE A 6 4.35 -9.49 -1.58
CA ILE A 6 2.99 -9.25 -2.09
C ILE A 6 2.24 -8.47 -1.01
N VAL A 7 1.83 -7.25 -1.34
CA VAL A 7 1.12 -6.36 -0.41
C VAL A 7 -0.39 -6.30 -0.69
N GLU A 8 -0.78 -6.63 -1.92
CA GLU A 8 -2.16 -6.62 -2.41
C GLU A 8 -2.22 -7.47 -3.69
N ILE A 9 -3.27 -8.29 -3.81
CA ILE A 9 -3.51 -9.17 -4.95
C ILE A 9 -5.01 -9.47 -5.07
N GLY A 10 -5.57 -9.43 -6.27
CA GLY A 10 -6.96 -9.74 -6.52
C GLY A 10 -7.35 -9.49 -7.98
N PRO A 11 -8.64 -9.64 -8.32
CA PRO A 11 -9.14 -9.32 -9.66
C PRO A 11 -8.86 -7.85 -10.02
N LEU A 12 -8.61 -7.59 -11.31
CA LEU A 12 -8.32 -6.25 -11.83
C LEU A 12 -9.31 -5.20 -11.31
N ARG A 13 -10.61 -5.50 -11.39
CA ARG A 13 -11.68 -4.57 -10.98
C ARG A 13 -11.58 -4.18 -9.50
N GLU A 14 -11.16 -5.10 -8.64
CA GLU A 14 -11.05 -4.86 -7.20
C GLU A 14 -9.79 -4.04 -6.90
N VAL A 15 -8.64 -4.42 -7.46
CA VAL A 15 -7.37 -3.73 -7.19
C VAL A 15 -7.36 -2.31 -7.77
N PHE A 16 -7.94 -2.09 -8.96
CA PHE A 16 -8.02 -0.75 -9.57
C PHE A 16 -9.18 0.09 -9.05
N GLY A 17 -10.34 -0.53 -8.77
CA GLY A 17 -11.54 0.19 -8.34
C GLY A 17 -11.60 0.43 -6.83
N ASN A 18 -11.10 -0.52 -6.05
CA ASN A 18 -11.14 -0.53 -4.59
C ASN A 18 -9.75 -0.86 -3.98
N PRO A 19 -8.68 -0.14 -4.34
CA PRO A 19 -7.36 -0.39 -3.77
C PRO A 19 -7.39 -0.23 -2.24
N VAL A 20 -6.89 -1.23 -1.51
CA VAL A 20 -6.93 -1.26 -0.04
C VAL A 20 -5.57 -0.90 0.55
N HIS A 21 -4.47 -1.48 0.06
CA HIS A 21 -3.15 -1.22 0.63
C HIS A 21 -2.72 0.23 0.31
N PRO A 22 -2.22 1.00 1.29
CA PRO A 22 -1.81 2.39 1.06
C PRO A 22 -0.76 2.58 -0.05
N TYR A 23 0.11 1.60 -0.25
CA TYR A 23 1.05 1.56 -1.37
C TYR A 23 0.34 1.46 -2.73
N THR A 24 -0.64 0.57 -2.88
CA THR A 24 -1.37 0.41 -4.15
C THR A 24 -2.18 1.67 -4.47
N ARG A 25 -2.83 2.27 -3.47
CA ARG A 25 -3.50 3.57 -3.60
C ARG A 25 -2.54 4.63 -4.15
N THR A 26 -1.38 4.76 -3.53
CA THR A 26 -0.32 5.67 -3.98
C THR A 26 0.04 5.45 -5.45
N LEU A 27 0.24 4.19 -5.86
CA LEU A 27 0.61 3.88 -7.26
C LEU A 27 -0.47 4.33 -8.24
N LEU A 28 -1.74 4.10 -7.91
CA LEU A 28 -2.87 4.51 -8.75
C LEU A 28 -3.03 6.03 -8.78
N ASP A 29 -2.81 6.71 -7.64
CA ASP A 29 -2.84 8.17 -7.55
C ASP A 29 -1.69 8.87 -8.30
N ALA A 30 -0.62 8.13 -8.57
CA ALA A 30 0.52 8.62 -9.34
C ALA A 30 0.22 8.67 -10.85
N VAL A 31 -0.83 8.00 -11.33
CA VAL A 31 -1.24 8.03 -12.74
C VAL A 31 -1.59 9.46 -13.15
N PRO A 32 -0.93 10.03 -14.18
CA PRO A 32 -1.24 11.38 -14.64
C PRO A 32 -2.67 11.47 -15.20
N VAL A 33 -3.42 12.47 -14.75
CA VAL A 33 -4.74 12.81 -15.32
C VAL A 33 -4.54 13.96 -16.30
N PRO A 34 -4.95 13.84 -17.58
CA PRO A 34 -4.80 14.87 -18.60
C PRO A 34 -5.86 15.98 -18.45
N ASP A 35 -6.02 16.51 -17.25
CA ASP A 35 -6.88 17.65 -16.94
C ASP A 35 -6.09 18.64 -16.06
N PRO A 36 -5.82 19.87 -16.54
CA PRO A 36 -5.08 20.87 -15.78
C PRO A 36 -5.80 21.34 -14.50
N LYS A 37 -7.10 21.08 -14.35
CA LYS A 37 -7.88 21.40 -13.15
C LYS A 37 -7.84 20.28 -12.11
N PHE A 38 -7.35 19.10 -12.48
CA PHE A 38 -7.31 17.96 -11.58
C PHE A 38 -6.33 18.20 -10.43
N ARG A 39 -6.84 18.14 -9.20
CA ARG A 39 -6.04 18.18 -7.97
C ARG A 39 -6.07 16.82 -7.29
N ARG A 40 -4.90 16.30 -6.96
CA ARG A 40 -4.77 15.05 -6.20
C ARG A 40 -5.32 15.23 -4.79
N THR A 41 -6.05 14.23 -4.32
CA THR A 41 -6.68 14.19 -2.99
C THR A 41 -5.89 13.37 -1.99
N HIS A 42 -5.00 12.48 -2.45
CA HIS A 42 -4.30 11.54 -1.59
C HIS A 42 -2.86 11.98 -1.24
N PRO A 43 -2.41 11.70 -0.01
CA PRO A 43 -1.09 12.09 0.45
C PRO A 43 0.01 11.29 -0.26
N MET A 44 1.05 11.99 -0.71
CA MET A 44 2.26 11.37 -1.25
C MET A 44 2.99 10.53 -0.17
N PRO A 45 3.67 9.44 -0.55
CA PRO A 45 4.52 8.69 0.37
C PRO A 45 5.61 9.59 0.95
N LYS A 46 5.89 9.41 2.23
CA LYS A 46 6.96 10.14 2.91
C LYS A 46 8.30 9.43 2.67
N GLY A 47 9.38 10.20 2.73
CA GLY A 47 10.75 9.67 2.79
C GLY A 47 11.20 8.88 1.56
N GLU A 48 12.42 8.37 1.68
CA GLU A 48 13.11 7.58 0.65
C GLU A 48 12.69 6.11 0.66
N ILE A 49 13.04 5.39 -0.42
CA ILE A 49 12.81 3.95 -0.53
C ILE A 49 13.82 3.23 0.38
N PRO A 50 13.38 2.38 1.34
CA PRO A 50 14.29 1.62 2.18
C PRO A 50 15.16 0.65 1.36
N SER A 51 16.31 0.29 1.92
CA SER A 51 17.20 -0.70 1.32
C SER A 51 16.51 -2.07 1.22
N PRO A 52 16.51 -2.73 0.05
CA PRO A 52 16.06 -4.12 -0.06
C PRO A 52 16.96 -5.13 0.67
N ILE A 53 18.22 -4.77 0.94
CA ILE A 53 19.20 -5.64 1.64
C ILE A 53 18.87 -5.70 3.13
N ASN A 54 18.50 -4.56 3.71
CA ASN A 54 18.13 -4.41 5.12
C ASN A 54 16.73 -3.78 5.20
N PRO A 55 15.67 -4.54 4.88
CA PRO A 55 14.32 -4.01 4.91
C PRO A 55 13.93 -3.64 6.35
N PRO A 56 13.05 -2.64 6.52
CA PRO A 56 12.53 -2.31 7.84
C PRO A 56 11.73 -3.49 8.42
N PRO A 57 11.68 -3.63 9.75
CA PRO A 57 10.93 -4.69 10.39
C PRO A 57 9.42 -4.52 10.14
N GLY A 58 8.68 -5.62 10.25
CA GLY A 58 7.24 -5.62 10.04
C GLY A 58 6.81 -5.32 8.60
N CYS A 59 5.84 -4.42 8.43
CA CYS A 59 5.36 -4.01 7.11
C CYS A 59 6.44 -3.19 6.40
N SER A 60 7.02 -3.72 5.32
CA SER A 60 8.14 -3.07 4.62
C SER A 60 7.84 -1.65 4.09
N PHE A 61 6.56 -1.28 3.95
CA PHE A 61 6.12 0.05 3.52
C PHE A 61 5.88 1.05 4.66
N HIS A 62 5.89 0.60 5.93
CA HIS A 62 5.56 1.45 7.08
C HIS A 62 6.38 2.75 7.19
N PRO A 63 7.68 2.83 6.81
CA PRO A 63 8.43 4.09 6.92
C PRO A 63 7.93 5.19 5.98
N ARG A 64 7.22 4.80 4.90
CA ARG A 64 6.72 5.70 3.86
C ARG A 64 5.21 5.86 3.88
N CYS A 65 4.52 4.98 4.59
CA CYS A 65 3.06 4.91 4.64
C CYS A 65 2.48 6.11 5.42
N ALA A 66 1.60 6.88 4.79
CA ALA A 66 0.90 8.00 5.44
C ALA A 66 -0.06 7.54 6.55
N PHE A 67 -0.42 6.25 6.58
CA PHE A 67 -1.35 5.63 7.53
C PHE A 67 -0.64 4.72 8.55
N ALA A 68 0.70 4.75 8.62
CA ALA A 68 1.47 3.91 9.53
C ALA A 68 1.06 4.14 11.00
N ARG A 69 0.93 3.05 11.75
CA ARG A 69 0.76 3.01 13.20
C ARG A 69 1.95 2.30 13.84
N PRO A 70 2.19 2.45 15.16
CA PRO A 70 3.28 1.73 15.84
C PRO A 70 3.27 0.21 15.57
N SER A 71 2.10 -0.41 15.51
CA SER A 71 1.97 -1.85 15.24
C SER A 71 2.48 -2.30 13.86
N CYS A 72 2.68 -1.37 12.91
CA CYS A 72 3.16 -1.70 11.58
C CYS A 72 4.62 -2.15 11.55
N SER A 73 5.42 -1.85 12.58
CA SER A 73 6.81 -2.29 12.70
C SER A 73 6.98 -3.62 13.44
N ASP A 74 5.92 -4.15 14.05
CA ASP A 74 6.02 -5.27 14.99
C ASP A 74 6.10 -6.62 14.29
N HIS A 75 5.24 -6.85 13.29
CA HIS A 75 5.15 -8.11 12.56
C HIS A 75 4.86 -7.86 11.08
N THR A 76 5.32 -8.79 10.23
CA THR A 76 5.01 -8.73 8.80
C THR A 76 3.56 -9.16 8.63
N PRO A 77 2.68 -8.32 8.04
CA PRO A 77 1.28 -8.70 7.81
C PRO A 77 1.20 -9.88 6.83
N GLU A 78 0.32 -10.83 7.12
CA GLU A 78 -0.10 -11.84 6.15
C GLU A 78 -1.17 -11.27 5.21
N LEU A 79 -1.39 -11.93 4.07
CA LEU A 79 -2.48 -11.59 3.17
C LEU A 79 -3.83 -11.96 3.82
N ALA A 80 -4.57 -10.97 4.29
CA ALA A 80 -5.95 -11.13 4.74
C ALA A 80 -6.91 -11.02 3.54
N ASP A 81 -7.95 -11.85 3.53
CA ASP A 81 -9.05 -11.73 2.57
C ASP A 81 -9.93 -10.52 2.95
N VAL A 82 -10.17 -9.62 1.98
CA VAL A 82 -11.05 -8.45 2.13
C VAL A 82 -12.32 -8.59 1.29
N GLY A 83 -12.62 -9.80 0.80
CA GLY A 83 -13.76 -10.13 -0.05
C GLY A 83 -13.41 -10.12 -1.54
N ASN A 84 -14.30 -10.65 -2.39
CA ASN A 84 -14.19 -10.61 -3.85
C ASN A 84 -12.87 -11.18 -4.43
N GLU A 85 -12.30 -12.21 -3.80
CA GLU A 85 -10.98 -12.77 -4.17
C GLU A 85 -9.82 -11.75 -4.04
N HIS A 86 -10.03 -10.69 -3.27
CA HIS A 86 -9.07 -9.63 -3.02
C HIS A 86 -8.38 -9.87 -1.67
N ARG A 87 -7.04 -9.93 -1.67
CA ARG A 87 -6.23 -10.15 -0.49
C ARG A 87 -5.19 -9.06 -0.30
N VAL A 88 -4.98 -8.65 0.95
CA VAL A 88 -4.19 -7.48 1.31
C VAL A 88 -3.34 -7.78 2.53
N ALA A 89 -2.07 -7.36 2.52
CA ALA A 89 -1.17 -7.50 3.66
C ALA A 89 -0.98 -6.12 4.33
N CYS A 90 -1.93 -5.71 5.17
CA CYS A 90 -1.89 -4.42 5.85
C CYS A 90 -2.46 -4.48 7.29
N PRO A 91 -1.66 -4.22 8.34
CA PRO A 91 -2.15 -4.29 9.73
C PRO A 91 -3.22 -3.26 10.11
N VAL A 92 -3.46 -2.25 9.25
CA VAL A 92 -4.32 -1.10 9.54
C VAL A 92 -5.61 -1.12 8.73
N MET A 93 -5.61 -1.74 7.56
CA MET A 93 -6.72 -1.67 6.59
C MET A 93 -7.52 -2.97 6.50
N THR A 94 -7.02 -4.07 7.08
CA THR A 94 -7.66 -5.40 7.05
C THR A 94 -8.10 -5.87 8.43
N GLY A 95 -8.10 -4.99 9.43
CA GLY A 95 -8.50 -5.24 10.82
C GLY A 95 -9.52 -4.22 11.29
#